data_AF-A0AAD9PZ76-F1
#
_entry.id   AF-A0AAD9PZ76-F1
#
_cell.length_a   1.000
_cell.length_b   1.000
_cell.length_c   1.000
_cell.angle_alpha   90.00
_cell.angle_beta   90.00
_cell.angle_gamma   90.00
#
_symmetry.space_group_name_H-M   'P 1'
#
loop_
_entity.id
_entity.type
_entity.pdbx_description
1 polymer ?
#
loop_
_entity_poly.entity_id
_entity_poly.type
_entity_poly.pdbx_seq_one_letter_code
_entity_poly.pdbx_strand_id
1 'polypeptide(L)'
;MKTAADPDNLFENFWQVDYDSFRSCNVNTSNPSNKLFFKCEDPQSLHYEQFIFQSFGIGNRPTFQKGKTHYFVSTSNGSKESLEKTSGGHCDEFNMRLRIYVCHNSTDVLCSEAQSTTLPSTTVPSVPVNRTDVPGVRCTPADGEKRIQDTLTLNVWLMIAIIALGFLLISVFGNICLIA
;
A
#
# COMPACT_ATOMS: atom_id res chain seq x y z
N MET A 1 -9.33 18.98 -1.92
CA MET A 1 -8.08 19.50 -2.52
C MET A 1 -7.21 18.26 -2.73
N LYS A 2 -7.01 17.79 -3.97
CA LYS A 2 -6.09 16.68 -4.22
C LYS A 2 -4.69 17.26 -4.09
N THR A 3 -4.01 16.96 -2.98
CA THR A 3 -2.61 17.29 -2.83
C THR A 3 -1.87 16.49 -3.91
N ALA A 4 -1.19 17.18 -4.82
CA ALA A 4 -0.27 16.51 -5.73
C ALA A 4 0.74 15.74 -4.89
N ALA A 5 1.13 14.55 -5.35
CA ALA A 5 2.22 13.80 -4.73
C ALA A 5 3.45 14.72 -4.68
N ASP A 6 3.94 14.99 -3.48
CA ASP A 6 5.13 15.82 -3.26
C ASP A 6 6.36 14.99 -3.63
N PRO A 7 7.07 15.31 -4.74
CA PRO A 7 8.18 14.50 -5.21
C PRO A 7 9.32 14.39 -4.19
N ASP A 8 9.44 15.32 -3.24
CA ASP A 8 10.44 15.25 -2.19
C ASP A 8 10.14 14.13 -1.16
N ASN A 9 8.94 13.56 -1.19
CA ASN A 9 8.44 12.55 -0.24
C ASN A 9 8.05 11.21 -0.92
N LEU A 10 8.62 10.89 -2.08
CA LEU A 10 8.32 9.65 -2.84
C LEU A 10 9.47 8.63 -2.85
N PHE A 11 10.39 8.72 -1.88
CA PHE A 11 11.47 7.76 -1.72
C PHE A 11 11.01 6.55 -0.92
N GLU A 12 11.25 5.35 -1.44
CA GLU A 12 10.70 4.14 -0.86
C GLU A 12 11.68 2.97 -0.91
N ASN A 13 11.68 2.15 0.14
CA ASN A 13 12.39 0.89 0.16
C ASN A 13 11.42 -0.27 0.32
N PHE A 14 11.79 -1.42 -0.22
CA PHE A 14 10.95 -2.60 -0.12
C PHE A 14 11.82 -3.80 0.21
N TRP A 15 11.60 -4.34 1.40
CA TRP A 15 12.37 -5.46 1.93
C TRP A 15 11.57 -6.74 1.78
N GLN A 16 12.21 -7.80 1.30
CA GLN A 16 11.72 -9.16 1.52
C GLN A 16 12.18 -9.61 2.89
N VAL A 17 11.26 -10.13 3.70
CA VAL A 17 11.52 -10.42 5.11
C VAL A 17 10.90 -11.73 5.60
N ASP A 18 11.38 -12.19 6.75
CA ASP A 18 10.73 -13.20 7.58
C ASP A 18 9.45 -12.68 8.26
N TYR A 19 8.70 -13.60 8.86
CA TYR A 19 7.41 -13.27 9.46
C TYR A 19 7.54 -12.34 10.68
N ASP A 20 8.60 -12.50 11.48
CA ASP A 20 8.79 -11.70 12.69
C ASP A 20 9.04 -10.24 12.32
N SER A 21 9.94 -10.00 11.36
CA SER A 21 10.25 -8.68 10.82
C SER A 21 9.02 -8.04 10.14
N PHE A 22 8.20 -8.83 9.44
CA PHE A 22 6.94 -8.39 8.86
C PHE A 22 5.92 -7.92 9.91
N ARG A 23 5.89 -8.59 11.05
CA ARG A 23 4.99 -8.26 12.16
C ARG A 23 5.46 -7.06 12.94
N SER A 24 6.77 -6.93 13.15
CA SER A 24 7.37 -5.89 13.97
C SER A 24 7.78 -4.64 13.20
N CYS A 25 7.62 -4.61 11.88
CA CYS A 25 8.12 -3.54 11.02
C CYS A 25 9.60 -3.21 11.30
N ASN A 26 10.40 -4.24 11.59
CA ASN A 26 11.81 -4.12 11.89
C ASN A 26 12.57 -5.25 11.21
N VAL A 27 13.32 -4.91 10.17
CA VAL A 27 14.07 -5.86 9.35
C VAL A 27 15.30 -6.33 10.12
N ASN A 28 15.32 -7.61 10.46
CA ASN A 28 16.52 -8.24 11.00
C ASN A 28 17.55 -8.48 9.87
N THR A 29 18.49 -7.55 9.69
CA THR A 29 19.53 -7.62 8.65
C THR A 29 20.61 -8.67 8.93
N SER A 30 20.66 -9.25 10.13
CA SER A 30 21.54 -10.39 10.43
C SER A 30 20.98 -11.70 9.89
N ASN A 31 19.69 -11.76 9.57
CA ASN A 31 19.09 -12.90 8.88
C ASN A 31 19.34 -12.76 7.36
N PRO A 32 20.13 -13.65 6.73
CA PRO A 32 20.48 -13.54 5.31
C PRO A 32 19.29 -13.76 4.36
N SER A 33 18.17 -14.28 4.85
CA SER A 33 16.94 -14.39 4.06
C SER A 33 16.20 -13.06 3.91
N ASN A 34 16.44 -12.13 4.84
CA ASN A 34 15.93 -10.77 4.78
C ASN A 34 16.83 -9.96 3.85
N LYS A 35 16.27 -9.44 2.76
CA LYS A 35 17.02 -8.70 1.75
C LYS A 35 16.22 -7.54 1.21
N LEU A 36 16.92 -6.47 0.87
CA LEU A 36 16.35 -5.38 0.11
C LEU A 36 15.94 -5.93 -1.27
N PHE A 37 14.65 -5.85 -1.59
CA PHE A 37 14.09 -6.35 -2.83
C PHE A 37 14.13 -5.27 -3.94
N PHE A 38 13.70 -4.05 -3.64
CA PHE A 38 13.88 -2.90 -4.54
C PHE A 38 13.86 -1.56 -3.78
N LYS A 39 14.21 -0.47 -4.48
CA LYS A 39 14.08 0.91 -4.02
C LYS A 39 13.45 1.78 -5.10
N CYS A 40 12.68 2.78 -4.67
CA CYS A 40 12.32 3.95 -5.46
C CYS A 40 13.25 5.08 -5.00
N GLU A 41 14.32 5.31 -5.74
CA GLU A 41 15.37 6.28 -5.37
C GLU A 41 15.33 7.56 -6.20
N ASP A 42 14.61 7.55 -7.33
CA ASP A 42 14.34 8.73 -8.15
C ASP A 42 12.81 8.93 -8.29
N PRO A 43 12.24 9.89 -7.55
CA PRO A 43 10.82 10.27 -7.63
C PRO A 43 10.34 10.67 -9.04
N GLN A 44 11.25 11.05 -9.95
CA GLN A 44 10.91 11.49 -11.30
C GLN A 44 10.87 10.34 -12.31
N SER A 45 11.33 9.14 -11.93
CA SER A 45 11.41 8.00 -12.82
C SER A 45 10.44 6.88 -12.41
N LEU A 46 9.97 6.11 -13.40
CA LEU A 46 9.14 4.94 -13.15
C LEU A 46 10.02 3.77 -12.70
N HIS A 47 10.06 3.52 -11.40
CA HIS A 47 10.64 2.31 -10.83
C HIS A 47 9.60 1.20 -10.72
N TYR A 48 9.91 0.00 -11.19
CA TYR A 48 9.08 -1.18 -10.98
C TYR A 48 9.94 -2.45 -10.89
N GLU A 49 9.45 -3.42 -10.12
CA GLU A 49 9.95 -4.79 -10.15
C GLU A 49 8.78 -5.76 -10.38
N GLN A 50 9.08 -6.88 -11.03
CA GLN A 50 8.12 -7.91 -11.38
C GLN A 50 8.25 -9.09 -10.44
N PHE A 51 7.12 -9.51 -9.88
CA PHE A 51 7.00 -10.79 -9.18
C PHE A 51 6.89 -11.93 -10.19
N ILE A 52 7.88 -12.82 -10.20
CA ILE A 52 7.87 -14.03 -11.05
C ILE A 52 7.67 -15.24 -10.15
N PHE A 53 6.49 -15.85 -10.22
CA PHE A 53 6.13 -17.00 -9.39
C PHE A 53 6.72 -18.30 -9.95
N GLN A 54 7.96 -18.58 -9.57
CA GLN A 54 8.69 -19.78 -9.97
C GLN A 54 9.43 -20.41 -8.78
N SER A 55 9.52 -21.74 -8.78
CA SER A 55 10.13 -22.50 -7.69
C SER A 55 11.67 -22.54 -7.76
N PHE A 56 12.26 -22.18 -8.89
CA PHE A 56 13.71 -22.12 -9.11
C PHE A 56 14.17 -20.69 -9.35
N GLY A 57 15.38 -20.38 -8.88
CA GLY A 57 15.94 -19.03 -8.92
C GLY A 57 16.68 -18.76 -10.23
N ILE A 58 16.61 -17.50 -10.67
CA ILE A 58 17.54 -16.93 -11.65
C ILE A 58 18.21 -15.73 -10.97
N GLY A 59 19.51 -15.84 -10.70
CA GLY A 59 20.26 -14.81 -9.97
C GLY A 59 19.78 -14.58 -8.54
N ASN A 60 19.72 -13.31 -8.11
CA ASN A 60 19.35 -12.91 -6.74
C ASN A 60 17.85 -12.69 -6.52
N ARG A 61 17.00 -13.10 -7.48
CA ARG A 61 15.55 -12.91 -7.38
C ARG A 61 14.94 -13.88 -6.36
N PRO A 62 13.86 -13.46 -5.64
CA PRO A 62 13.11 -14.37 -4.79
C PRO A 62 12.54 -15.54 -5.59
N THR A 63 12.61 -16.73 -5.01
CA THR A 63 11.86 -17.90 -5.45
C THR A 63 10.54 -17.98 -4.69
N PHE A 64 9.50 -18.42 -5.37
CA PHE A 64 8.15 -18.52 -4.84
C PHE A 64 7.72 -19.97 -4.86
N GLN A 65 7.86 -20.64 -3.72
CA GLN A 65 7.55 -22.05 -3.60
C GLN A 65 6.08 -22.26 -3.26
N LYS A 66 5.46 -23.27 -3.89
CA LYS A 66 4.11 -23.74 -3.55
C LYS A 66 4.01 -24.02 -2.04
N GLY A 67 2.92 -23.58 -1.42
CA GLY A 67 2.64 -23.72 0.00
C GLY A 67 3.41 -22.75 0.91
N LYS A 68 4.24 -21.85 0.35
CA LYS A 68 4.96 -20.84 1.15
C LYS A 68 4.27 -19.49 1.12
N THR A 69 4.44 -18.76 2.22
CA THR A 69 4.05 -17.36 2.32
C THR A 69 5.30 -16.50 2.38
N HIS A 70 5.33 -15.47 1.54
CA HIS A 70 6.42 -14.51 1.40
C HIS A 70 5.94 -13.16 1.93
N TYR A 71 6.81 -12.48 2.66
CA TYR A 71 6.48 -11.25 3.34
C TYR A 71 7.39 -10.12 2.86
N PHE A 72 6.80 -8.94 2.75
CA PHE A 72 7.50 -7.73 2.38
C PHE A 72 7.02 -6.55 3.20
N VAL A 73 7.92 -5.61 3.46
CA VAL A 73 7.65 -4.38 4.21
C VAL A 73 8.37 -3.20 3.57
N SER A 74 7.84 -2.01 3.79
CA SER A 74 8.49 -0.73 3.48
C SER A 74 8.77 0.00 4.79
N THR A 75 10.04 0.34 5.04
CA THR A 75 10.49 0.99 6.28
C THR A 75 11.02 2.41 6.05
N SER A 76 10.97 2.89 4.81
CA SER A 76 11.10 4.31 4.46
C SER A 76 9.92 5.11 5.03
N ASN A 77 10.08 6.42 5.17
CA ASN A 77 8.98 7.35 5.51
C ASN A 77 8.71 8.35 4.38
N GLY A 78 9.12 8.02 3.15
CA GLY A 78 8.98 8.89 1.98
C GLY A 78 10.18 9.81 1.74
N SER A 79 11.01 10.10 2.75
CA SER A 79 12.16 11.00 2.58
C SER A 79 13.39 10.26 2.04
N LYS A 80 14.26 10.98 1.32
CA LYS A 80 15.51 10.42 0.76
C LYS A 80 16.42 9.82 1.82
N GLU A 81 16.51 10.43 3.00
CA GLU A 81 17.36 9.99 4.11
C GLU A 81 16.84 8.70 4.74
N SER A 82 15.56 8.38 4.56
CA SER A 82 14.94 7.19 5.11
C SER A 82 15.07 5.95 4.22
N LEU A 83 15.64 6.10 3.02
CA LEU A 83 15.72 5.03 2.02
C LEU A 83 16.49 3.79 2.50
N GLU A 84 17.44 3.96 3.43
CA GLU A 84 18.21 2.86 4.03
C GLU A 84 17.67 2.42 5.40
N LYS A 85 16.60 3.02 5.92
CA LYS A 85 16.04 2.63 7.22
C LYS A 85 15.50 1.21 7.16
N THR A 86 15.74 0.45 8.22
CA THR A 86 15.31 -0.94 8.39
C THR A 86 14.19 -1.11 9.40
N SER A 87 13.66 -0.03 9.98
CA SER A 87 12.60 -0.12 10.98
C SER A 87 11.63 1.06 10.92
N GLY A 88 10.37 0.81 11.29
CA GLY A 88 9.31 1.80 11.35
C GLY A 88 8.81 2.25 9.99
N GLY A 89 8.73 3.57 9.80
CA GLY A 89 8.33 4.20 8.55
C GLY A 89 6.90 3.82 8.13
N HIS A 90 6.68 3.72 6.83
CA HIS A 90 5.38 3.44 6.25
C HIS A 90 4.82 2.05 6.63
N CYS A 91 5.65 1.09 7.04
CA CYS A 91 5.17 -0.18 7.59
C CYS A 91 4.37 0.06 8.88
N ASP A 92 4.86 0.87 9.81
CA ASP A 92 4.18 1.16 11.07
C ASP A 92 3.08 2.22 10.89
N GLU A 93 3.37 3.28 10.16
CA GLU A 93 2.48 4.45 10.04
C GLU A 93 1.29 4.18 9.10
N PHE A 94 1.53 3.47 8.00
CA PHE A 94 0.53 3.27 6.94
C PHE A 94 0.28 1.79 6.61
N ASN A 95 0.82 0.87 7.41
CA ASN A 95 0.66 -0.57 7.19
C ASN A 95 1.13 -0.98 5.78
N MET A 96 2.18 -0.33 5.26
CA MET A 96 2.75 -0.60 3.95
C MET A 96 3.59 -1.88 3.97
N ARG A 97 2.88 -3.00 3.90
CA ARG A 97 3.42 -4.35 3.92
C ARG A 97 2.61 -5.26 3.02
N LEU A 98 3.28 -6.23 2.40
CA LEU A 98 2.68 -7.15 1.44
C LEU A 98 2.92 -8.60 1.88
N ARG A 99 1.85 -9.39 1.86
CA ARG A 99 1.89 -10.83 2.11
C ARG A 99 1.44 -11.56 0.87
N ILE A 100 2.32 -12.38 0.31
CA ILE A 100 2.01 -13.21 -0.85
C ILE A 100 2.04 -14.68 -0.41
N TYR A 101 0.90 -15.34 -0.43
CA TYR A 101 0.83 -16.79 -0.28
C TYR A 101 0.82 -17.43 -1.68
N VAL A 102 1.60 -18.48 -1.86
CA VAL A 102 1.64 -19.24 -3.10
C VAL A 102 0.89 -20.54 -2.85
N CYS A 103 -0.29 -20.70 -3.42
CA CYS A 103 -1.12 -21.91 -3.25
C CYS A 103 -1.45 -22.23 -1.79
N HIS A 104 -2.40 -21.47 -1.21
CA HIS A 104 -2.67 -21.52 0.23
C HIS A 104 -3.17 -22.89 0.72
N ASN A 105 -4.10 -23.52 -0.02
CA ASN A 105 -4.68 -24.80 0.33
C ASN A 105 -5.32 -25.47 -0.91
N SER A 106 -5.90 -26.65 -0.72
CA SER A 106 -6.53 -27.45 -1.79
C SER A 106 -7.76 -26.82 -2.46
N THR A 107 -8.27 -25.70 -1.93
CA THR A 107 -9.36 -24.93 -2.57
C THR A 107 -8.85 -23.91 -3.59
N ASP A 108 -7.53 -23.70 -3.65
CA ASP A 108 -6.90 -22.89 -4.69
C ASP A 108 -6.92 -23.66 -6.02
N VAL A 109 -7.94 -23.36 -6.84
CA VAL A 109 -8.27 -24.08 -8.09
C VAL A 109 -7.07 -24.15 -9.03
N LEU A 110 -6.27 -23.07 -9.10
CA LEU A 110 -5.10 -22.95 -9.97
C LEU A 110 -3.88 -23.74 -9.47
N CYS A 111 -3.93 -24.20 -8.22
CA CYS A 111 -2.85 -24.94 -7.56
C CYS A 111 -3.13 -26.44 -7.43
N SER A 112 -4.30 -26.89 -7.90
CA SER A 112 -4.62 -28.30 -8.00
C SER A 112 -3.75 -28.95 -9.09
N GLU A 113 -3.12 -30.08 -8.76
CA GLU A 113 -2.24 -30.82 -9.69
C GLU A 113 -3.03 -31.52 -10.81
N ALA A 114 -4.35 -31.33 -10.84
CA ALA A 114 -5.29 -32.02 -11.71
C ALA A 114 -5.39 -31.44 -13.12
N GLN A 115 -4.65 -30.39 -13.47
CA GLN A 115 -4.52 -29.98 -14.87
C GLN A 115 -3.41 -30.78 -15.57
N SER A 116 -3.56 -32.10 -15.54
CA SER A 116 -2.90 -32.97 -16.52
C SER A 116 -3.47 -32.60 -17.89
N THR A 117 -2.61 -32.08 -18.74
CA THR A 117 -2.90 -31.64 -20.11
C THR A 117 -3.33 -32.82 -20.98
N THR A 118 -4.54 -33.32 -20.81
CA THR A 118 -5.24 -33.98 -21.91
C THR A 118 -5.82 -32.88 -22.76
N LEU A 119 -5.16 -32.56 -23.89
CA LEU A 119 -5.70 -31.68 -24.92
C LEU A 119 -7.16 -32.08 -25.20
N PRO A 120 -8.17 -31.23 -24.93
CA PRO A 120 -9.46 -31.41 -25.55
C PRO A 120 -9.29 -30.99 -27.01
N SER A 121 -9.23 -31.99 -27.91
CA SER A 121 -9.41 -31.78 -29.35
C SER A 121 -10.80 -31.19 -29.55
N THR A 122 -10.88 -29.86 -29.56
CA THR A 122 -12.12 -29.14 -29.83
C THR A 122 -12.01 -28.61 -31.24
N THR A 123 -12.69 -29.30 -32.15
CA THR A 123 -12.97 -28.84 -33.51
C THR A 123 -13.67 -27.49 -33.38
N VAL A 124 -13.01 -26.42 -33.83
CA VAL A 124 -13.50 -25.04 -33.79
C VAL A 124 -14.74 -24.93 -34.68
N PRO A 125 -15.94 -24.63 -34.17
CA PRO A 125 -17.02 -24.13 -35.00
C PRO A 125 -16.72 -22.66 -35.29
N SER A 126 -16.43 -22.35 -36.55
CA SER A 126 -16.26 -20.98 -37.04
C SER A 126 -17.58 -20.21 -36.90
N VAL A 127 -17.68 -19.37 -35.87
CA VAL A 127 -18.74 -18.36 -35.76
C VAL A 127 -18.18 -17.03 -36.29
N PRO A 128 -18.85 -16.36 -37.24
CA PRO A 128 -18.35 -15.12 -37.82
C PRO A 128 -18.38 -13.99 -36.78
N VAL A 129 -17.22 -13.36 -36.57
CA VAL A 129 -17.06 -12.16 -35.73
C VAL A 129 -17.67 -10.98 -36.47
N ASN A 130 -18.81 -10.48 -36.00
CA ASN A 130 -19.27 -9.16 -36.37
C ASN A 130 -18.63 -8.15 -35.41
N ARG A 131 -17.77 -7.28 -35.96
CA ARG A 131 -17.10 -6.21 -35.20
C ARG A 131 -18.08 -5.09 -34.93
N THR A 132 -18.64 -5.06 -33.73
CA THR A 132 -19.17 -3.83 -33.12
C THR A 132 -19.26 -4.02 -31.61
N ASP A 133 -18.66 -3.07 -30.89
CA ASP A 133 -18.66 -2.82 -29.44
C ASP A 133 -18.06 -3.88 -28.50
N VAL A 134 -16.85 -3.57 -28.02
CA VAL A 134 -16.32 -4.03 -26.73
C VAL A 134 -16.71 -2.99 -25.68
N PRO A 135 -17.55 -3.29 -24.68
CA PRO A 135 -17.73 -2.42 -23.53
C PRO A 135 -16.46 -2.46 -22.68
N GLY A 136 -15.74 -1.33 -22.65
CA GLY A 136 -14.59 -1.15 -21.79
C GLY A 136 -14.96 -1.29 -20.32
N VAL A 137 -14.33 -2.24 -19.63
CA VAL A 137 -14.38 -2.35 -18.16
C VAL A 137 -13.64 -1.14 -17.58
N ARG A 138 -14.39 -0.16 -17.06
CA ARG A 138 -13.84 0.87 -16.17
C ARG A 138 -13.68 0.28 -14.77
N CYS A 139 -12.47 0.26 -14.25
CA CYS A 139 -12.25 0.12 -12.82
C CYS A 139 -12.76 1.38 -12.12
N THR A 140 -13.87 1.28 -11.41
CA THR A 140 -14.33 2.33 -10.48
C THR A 140 -13.50 2.27 -9.19
N PRO A 141 -12.95 3.40 -8.71
CA PRO A 141 -12.36 3.48 -7.38
C PRO A 141 -13.41 3.21 -6.30
N ALA A 142 -13.02 2.49 -5.26
CA ALA A 142 -13.86 2.18 -4.10
C ALA A 142 -14.31 3.45 -3.38
N ASP A 143 -15.59 3.47 -2.98
CA ASP A 143 -16.30 4.50 -2.19
C ASP A 143 -15.73 4.66 -0.77
N GLY A 144 -14.51 5.19 -0.64
CA GLY A 144 -13.87 5.54 0.64
C GLY A 144 -13.93 7.03 1.01
N GLU A 145 -14.42 7.89 0.12
CA GLU A 145 -14.26 9.35 0.23
C GLU A 145 -15.17 10.00 1.29
N LYS A 146 -16.36 9.42 1.58
CA LYS A 146 -17.41 10.18 2.27
C LYS A 146 -17.24 10.31 3.79
N ARG A 147 -16.40 9.50 4.44
CA ARG A 147 -16.31 9.46 5.92
C ARG A 147 -15.38 10.52 6.51
N ILE A 148 -14.40 11.03 5.77
CA ILE A 148 -13.38 11.97 6.32
C ILE A 148 -13.85 13.43 6.25
N GLN A 149 -14.71 13.77 5.28
CA GLN A 149 -15.18 15.14 5.08
C GLN A 149 -16.09 15.63 6.23
N ASP A 150 -16.95 14.75 6.76
CA ASP A 150 -17.94 15.13 7.79
C ASP A 150 -17.28 15.37 9.17
N THR A 151 -16.19 14.66 9.48
CA THR A 151 -15.50 14.80 10.77
C THR A 151 -14.63 16.06 10.84
N LEU A 152 -14.11 16.55 9.70
CA LEU A 152 -13.28 17.76 9.67
C LEU A 152 -14.11 19.04 9.85
N THR A 153 -15.32 19.10 9.29
CA THR A 153 -16.17 20.30 9.31
C THR A 153 -16.73 20.61 10.70
N LEU A 154 -17.06 19.58 11.48
CA LEU A 154 -17.59 19.74 12.85
C LEU A 154 -16.54 20.31 13.82
N ASN A 155 -15.28 19.88 13.69
CA ASN A 155 -14.19 20.32 14.56
C ASN A 155 -13.77 21.78 14.29
N VAL A 156 -13.85 22.25 13.05
CA VAL A 156 -13.54 23.65 12.70
C VAL A 156 -14.57 24.61 13.29
N TRP A 157 -15.87 24.28 13.21
CA TRP A 157 -16.92 25.11 13.81
C TRP A 157 -16.84 25.15 15.34
N LEU A 158 -16.46 24.04 15.99
CA LEU A 158 -16.25 24.00 17.43
C LEU A 158 -15.10 24.93 17.86
N MET A 159 -13.99 24.95 17.12
CA MET A 159 -12.87 25.85 17.40
C MET A 159 -13.24 27.32 17.21
N ILE A 160 -14.00 27.65 16.16
CA ILE A 160 -14.47 29.03 15.93
C ILE A 160 -15.39 29.49 17.08
N ALA A 161 -16.29 28.62 17.56
CA ALA A 161 -17.18 28.94 18.67
C ALA A 161 -16.41 29.17 19.99
N ILE A 162 -15.40 28.36 20.29
CA ILE A 162 -14.55 28.50 21.49
C ILE A 162 -13.77 29.81 21.45
N ILE A 163 -13.19 30.15 20.30
CA ILE A 163 -12.43 31.40 20.13
C ILE A 163 -13.36 32.61 20.31
N ALA A 164 -14.55 32.60 19.69
CA ALA A 164 -15.52 33.68 19.83
C ALA A 164 -16.00 33.88 21.28
N LEU A 165 -16.28 32.80 22.01
CA LEU A 165 -16.64 32.85 23.43
C LEU A 165 -15.50 33.36 24.31
N GLY A 166 -14.25 32.97 24.01
CA GLY A 166 -13.07 33.48 24.69
C GLY A 166 -12.91 34.99 24.53
N PHE A 167 -13.07 35.52 23.31
CA PHE A 167 -13.01 36.96 23.05
C PHE A 167 -14.14 37.74 23.75
N LEU A 168 -15.33 37.16 23.87
CA LEU A 168 -16.46 37.76 24.58
C LEU A 168 -16.25 37.79 26.10
N LEU A 169 -15.65 36.75 26.68
CA LEU A 169 -15.30 36.76 28.11
C LEU A 169 -14.21 37.81 28.39
N ILE A 170 -13.18 37.91 27.55
CA ILE A 170 -12.10 38.89 27.71
C ILE A 170 -12.64 40.33 27.64
N SER A 171 -13.61 40.62 26.77
CA SER A 171 -14.21 41.97 26.68
C SER A 171 -15.13 42.30 27.86
N VAL A 172 -15.84 41.31 28.42
CA VAL A 172 -16.65 41.49 29.63
C VAL A 172 -15.76 41.70 30.86
N PHE A 173 -14.71 40.89 31.04
CA PHE A 173 -13.77 41.06 32.16
C PHE A 173 -12.87 42.29 32.00
N GLY A 174 -12.48 42.66 30.77
CA GLY A 174 -11.74 43.89 30.50
C GLY A 174 -12.53 45.16 30.86
N ASN A 175 -13.85 45.16 30.66
CA ASN A 175 -14.71 46.26 31.07
C ASN A 175 -15.02 46.27 32.58
N ILE A 176 -14.98 45.12 33.26
CA ILE A 176 -15.13 45.06 34.72
C ILE A 176 -13.88 45.61 35.44
N CYS A 177 -12.68 45.36 34.91
CA CYS A 177 -11.43 45.89 35.46
C CYS A 177 -11.21 47.40 35.21
N LEU A 178 -12.02 48.05 34.36
CA LEU A 178 -11.93 49.49 34.06
C LEU A 178 -12.94 50.35 34.85
N ILE A 179 -13.79 49.73 35.67
CA ILE A 179 -14.81 50.41 36.50
C ILE A 179 -14.55 50.23 38.01
N ALA A 180 -13.39 49.68 38.40
CA ALA A 180 -12.95 49.57 39.81
C ALA A 180 -11.87 50.59 40.16
#